data_AF-A0A6V7Y5S3-F1
#
_entry.id   AF-A0A6V7Y5S3-F1
#
_cell.length_a   1.000
_cell.length_b   1.000
_cell.length_c   1.000
_cell.angle_alpha   90.00
_cell.angle_beta   90.00
_cell.angle_gamma   90.00
#
_symmetry.space_group_name_H-M   'P 1'
#
loop_
_entity.id
_entity.type
_entity.pdbx_description
1 polymer ?
#
loop_
_entity_poly.entity_id
_entity_poly.type
_entity_poly.pdbx_seq_one_letter_code
_entity_poly.pdbx_strand_id
1 'polypeptide(L)'
;MKARSFPIGHPNVLTRDTLLLPPNNPLPWTSPEHNIYKGLLLVRVQPPNFMNGNLPPVLPYRTHDGRLTFPLCAKCADNRQQRPCTHGERERSWLTGYTHVELNYALERGYKVVDIYEVWNYEKWDPNLFRSYVNTFIGLKQQASGWPDGCASEMDRADYLAEFERVEGIFLDPEKIETNPGLRMIAKLLANSLWGKLAQRVCGTEVRYAKTPAEFHQLLEDPTIDMLDFDHVSEHLDRCVVRKKPEFAKAPNTNCLPVAAYVTSYARLHLYEYIEQVHQIGGVLLYCDTDSIIYVGKRNGQRVSEGEYLGQMKREVPSRRILEFIAGGPKNYGYRHVDASTGLDERAELKIRSFPLSYATHQLLNFNTMKQLVLNQFNVDGAVDDTIADEVFFVGNSIGVQFPQIGRTRRSQLYTHLARKEYRPCYEKGRIMPGMETLPFGHRRNNIASVGQRLQQKRPNTTTTPPHQTQDPV
;
A
#
# COMPACT_ATOMS: atom_id res chain seq x y z
N MET A 1 11.20 1.83 12.63
CA MET A 1 11.32 2.31 14.04
C MET A 1 12.74 2.15 14.59
N LYS A 2 13.45 1.04 14.37
CA LYS A 2 14.81 0.82 14.91
C LYS A 2 15.87 1.83 14.47
N ALA A 3 15.92 2.13 13.16
CA ALA A 3 17.05 2.81 12.53
C ALA A 3 16.72 4.22 11.98
N ARG A 4 15.52 4.73 12.21
CA ARG A 4 15.07 6.03 11.66
C ARG A 4 14.81 7.01 12.82
N SER A 5 14.99 8.29 12.54
CA SER A 5 14.79 9.35 13.51
C SER A 5 13.33 9.77 13.62
N PHE A 6 12.88 10.09 14.83
CA PHE A 6 11.50 10.48 15.11
C PHE A 6 11.44 11.84 15.82
N PRO A 7 10.38 12.64 15.60
CA PRO A 7 10.24 13.92 16.27
C PRO A 7 9.98 13.71 17.77
N ILE A 8 10.56 14.59 18.60
CA ILE A 8 10.33 14.61 20.05
C ILE A 8 9.95 16.03 20.51
N GLY A 9 9.15 16.10 21.57
CA GLY A 9 8.60 17.37 22.06
C GLY A 9 7.41 17.88 21.25
N HIS A 10 7.07 19.16 21.43
CA HIS A 10 5.97 19.81 20.74
C HIS A 10 6.47 20.49 19.45
N PRO A 11 5.66 20.48 18.37
CA PRO A 11 6.01 21.22 17.17
C PRO A 11 5.85 22.73 17.39
N ASN A 12 6.66 23.51 16.68
CA ASN A 12 6.33 24.88 16.36
C ASN A 12 5.36 24.89 15.18
N VAL A 13 4.13 25.36 15.40
CA VAL A 13 3.07 25.38 14.38
C VAL A 13 3.13 26.71 13.64
N LEU A 14 3.51 26.64 12.37
CA LEU A 14 3.58 27.79 11.47
C LEU A 14 2.31 27.82 10.61
N THR A 15 1.53 28.88 10.77
CA THR A 15 0.34 29.12 9.97
C THR A 15 0.70 29.78 8.64
N ARG A 16 -0.25 29.79 7.71
CA ARG A 16 -0.10 30.38 6.39
C ARG A 16 0.46 31.81 6.42
N ASP A 17 0.00 32.66 7.33
CA ASP A 17 0.45 34.06 7.41
C ASP A 17 1.95 34.16 7.72
N THR A 18 2.44 33.33 8.63
CA THR A 18 3.87 33.24 8.97
C THR A 18 4.69 32.63 7.85
N LEU A 19 4.12 31.67 7.11
CA LEU A 19 4.81 30.98 6.01
C LEU A 19 4.96 31.86 4.76
N LEU A 20 4.15 32.92 4.63
CA LEU A 20 4.14 33.81 3.46
C LEU A 20 4.92 35.13 3.66
N LEU A 21 5.55 35.34 4.83
CA LEU A 21 6.30 36.56 5.18
C LEU A 21 7.70 36.19 5.76
N PRO A 22 8.83 36.82 5.37
CA PRO A 22 9.37 37.18 4.05
C PRO A 22 10.06 35.98 3.32
N PRO A 23 10.50 36.14 2.05
CA PRO A 23 10.58 35.08 1.04
C PRO A 23 11.94 34.37 1.00
N ASN A 24 12.31 33.64 2.04
CA ASN A 24 13.51 32.79 1.93
C ASN A 24 13.27 31.50 1.14
N ASN A 25 12.04 31.23 0.66
CA ASN A 25 11.78 30.09 -0.24
C ASN A 25 10.53 30.28 -1.13
N PRO A 26 10.64 30.95 -2.28
CA PRO A 26 9.51 31.16 -3.18
C PRO A 26 8.97 29.82 -3.72
N LEU A 27 7.64 29.70 -3.75
CA LEU A 27 6.96 28.60 -4.42
C LEU A 27 6.99 28.81 -5.95
N PRO A 28 6.96 27.74 -6.76
CA PRO A 28 6.83 26.34 -6.35
C PRO A 28 8.17 25.71 -5.92
N TRP A 29 8.13 24.83 -4.92
CA TRP A 29 9.29 24.00 -4.59
C TRP A 29 9.39 22.85 -5.58
N THR A 30 10.54 22.69 -6.20
CA THR A 30 10.81 21.65 -7.21
C THR A 30 11.98 20.73 -6.82
N SER A 31 12.53 20.91 -5.62
CA SER A 31 13.74 20.23 -5.15
C SER A 31 13.70 20.14 -3.63
N PRO A 32 14.23 19.08 -3.00
CA PRO A 32 14.24 18.91 -1.54
C PRO A 32 14.83 20.08 -0.76
N GLU A 33 15.82 20.78 -1.32
CA GLU A 33 16.54 21.89 -0.70
C GLU A 33 15.64 23.12 -0.50
N HIS A 34 14.55 23.22 -1.26
CA HIS A 34 13.53 24.24 -1.05
C HIS A 34 12.69 23.98 0.22
N ASN A 35 12.67 22.74 0.73
CA ASN A 35 11.98 22.45 1.98
C ASN A 35 12.92 22.59 3.18
N ILE A 36 12.90 23.76 3.81
CA ILE A 36 13.67 24.05 5.03
C ILE A 36 13.02 23.51 6.31
N TYR A 37 11.81 22.95 6.23
CA TYR A 37 11.06 22.51 7.40
C TYR A 37 11.19 21.01 7.65
N LYS A 38 11.27 20.65 8.92
CA LYS A 38 11.44 19.27 9.37
C LYS A 38 10.26 18.85 10.25
N GLY A 39 9.23 18.28 9.62
CA GLY A 39 8.01 17.90 10.34
C GLY A 39 6.88 17.46 9.43
N LEU A 40 5.65 17.79 9.83
CA LEU A 40 4.45 17.58 9.01
C LEU A 40 4.12 18.87 8.25
N LEU A 41 3.78 18.74 6.98
CA LEU A 41 3.46 19.86 6.11
C LEU A 41 2.11 19.62 5.44
N LEU A 42 1.18 20.55 5.64
CA LEU A 42 -0.05 20.64 4.87
C LEU A 42 0.21 21.48 3.63
N VAL A 43 0.31 20.80 2.49
CA VAL A 43 0.78 21.39 1.22
C VAL A 43 -0.16 21.02 0.08
N ARG A 44 -0.19 21.89 -0.94
CA ARG A 44 -0.72 21.53 -2.25
C ARG A 44 0.42 21.01 -3.12
N VAL A 45 0.31 19.76 -3.53
CA VAL A 45 1.30 19.11 -4.40
C VAL A 45 0.75 18.96 -5.80
N GLN A 46 1.61 19.21 -6.78
CA GLN A 46 1.38 18.94 -8.19
C GLN A 46 2.29 17.78 -8.63
N PRO A 47 1.73 16.65 -9.07
CA PRO A 47 2.52 15.51 -9.53
C PRO A 47 3.10 15.75 -10.94
N PRO A 48 4.16 15.02 -11.32
CA PRO A 48 4.67 15.02 -12.69
C PRO A 48 3.65 14.41 -13.67
N ASN A 49 3.85 14.64 -14.98
CA ASN A 49 2.97 14.10 -16.03
C ASN A 49 3.01 12.56 -16.12
N PHE A 50 4.17 11.98 -15.80
CA PHE A 50 4.44 10.55 -15.76
C PHE A 50 5.55 10.29 -14.74
N MET A 51 5.70 9.05 -14.30
CA MET A 51 6.85 8.61 -13.52
C MET A 51 7.90 8.02 -14.45
N ASN A 52 9.18 8.33 -14.23
CA ASN A 52 10.26 7.74 -15.00
C ASN A 52 10.37 6.23 -14.74
N GLY A 53 10.75 5.46 -15.76
CA GLY A 53 11.07 4.04 -15.60
C GLY A 53 9.91 3.13 -15.20
N ASN A 54 8.65 3.51 -15.47
CA ASN A 54 7.45 2.79 -15.01
C ASN A 54 7.39 2.61 -13.47
N LEU A 55 8.04 3.48 -12.71
CA LEU A 55 7.91 3.49 -11.25
C LEU A 55 6.48 3.89 -10.83
N PRO A 56 5.93 3.33 -9.74
CA PRO A 56 4.65 3.76 -9.21
C PRO A 56 4.74 5.21 -8.67
N PRO A 57 3.66 5.99 -8.66
CA PRO A 57 3.68 7.32 -8.04
C PRO A 57 3.98 7.26 -6.54
N VAL A 58 4.68 8.26 -6.03
CA VAL A 58 5.22 8.31 -4.66
C VAL A 58 4.16 8.72 -3.64
N LEU A 59 3.45 9.83 -3.90
CA LEU A 59 2.60 10.44 -2.88
C LEU A 59 1.19 9.80 -2.85
N PRO A 60 0.72 9.35 -1.68
CA PRO A 60 -0.64 8.86 -1.55
C PRO A 60 -1.65 10.01 -1.58
N TYR A 61 -2.78 9.78 -2.24
CA TYR A 61 -3.95 10.67 -2.24
C TYR A 61 -5.18 9.90 -1.80
N ARG A 62 -5.91 10.47 -0.83
CA ARG A 62 -7.21 9.96 -0.42
C ARG A 62 -8.29 10.66 -1.23
N THR A 63 -8.90 9.91 -2.15
CA THR A 63 -10.03 10.36 -2.96
C THR A 63 -11.24 10.75 -2.12
N HIS A 64 -12.17 11.52 -2.70
CA HIS A 64 -13.36 12.01 -2.00
C HIS A 64 -14.25 10.90 -1.42
N ASP A 65 -14.28 9.71 -2.03
CA ASP A 65 -15.02 8.56 -1.50
C ASP A 65 -14.19 7.69 -0.52
N GLY A 66 -13.04 8.20 -0.09
CA GLY A 66 -12.24 7.64 0.99
C GLY A 66 -11.20 6.61 0.55
N ARG A 67 -11.09 6.24 -0.74
CA ARG A 67 -10.04 5.32 -1.19
C ARG A 67 -8.66 5.97 -1.18
N LEU A 68 -7.67 5.22 -0.72
CA LEU A 68 -6.26 5.59 -0.82
C LEU A 68 -5.68 5.09 -2.15
N THR A 69 -5.21 6.01 -2.97
CA THR A 69 -4.61 5.79 -4.30
C THR A 69 -3.23 6.45 -4.37
N PHE A 70 -2.46 6.16 -5.41
CA PHE A 70 -1.19 6.83 -5.73
C PHE A 70 -1.30 7.41 -7.15
N PRO A 71 -1.97 8.56 -7.35
CA PRO A 71 -2.26 9.09 -8.67
C PRO A 71 -1.28 10.18 -9.12
N LEU A 72 -1.34 10.51 -10.40
CA LEU A 72 -0.71 11.68 -11.04
C LEU A 72 -1.74 12.77 -11.42
N CYS A 73 -2.99 12.61 -10.96
CA CYS A 73 -4.06 13.59 -11.07
C CYS A 73 -5.16 13.28 -10.04
N ALA A 74 -5.44 14.22 -9.13
CA ALA A 74 -6.53 14.09 -8.16
C ALA A 74 -7.90 13.90 -8.85
N LYS A 75 -8.24 14.78 -9.80
CA LYS A 75 -9.53 14.71 -10.50
C LYS A 75 -9.75 13.39 -11.23
N CYS A 76 -8.71 12.81 -11.85
CA CYS A 76 -8.82 11.48 -12.46
C CYS A 76 -9.06 10.39 -11.42
N ALA A 77 -8.40 10.46 -10.26
CA ALA A 77 -8.55 9.48 -9.20
C ALA A 77 -9.96 9.55 -8.57
N ASP A 78 -10.47 10.75 -8.33
CA ASP A 78 -11.82 10.96 -7.80
C ASP A 78 -12.90 10.48 -8.79
N ASN A 79 -12.70 10.73 -10.08
CA ASN A 79 -13.63 10.31 -11.13
C ASN A 79 -13.42 8.86 -11.60
N ARG A 80 -12.42 8.13 -11.09
CA ARG A 80 -12.00 6.79 -11.59
C ARG A 80 -11.75 6.74 -13.10
N GLN A 81 -11.21 7.83 -13.65
CA GLN A 81 -11.13 8.06 -15.09
C GLN A 81 -10.25 7.02 -15.81
N GLN A 82 -10.82 6.29 -16.77
CA GLN A 82 -10.08 5.31 -17.60
C GLN A 82 -9.47 5.91 -18.87
N ARG A 83 -9.98 7.05 -19.35
CA ARG A 83 -9.42 7.80 -20.50
C ARG A 83 -8.17 8.63 -20.17
N PRO A 84 -7.31 8.95 -21.16
CA PRO A 84 -6.14 9.82 -20.97
C PRO A 84 -6.46 11.15 -20.27
N CYS A 85 -5.54 11.62 -19.45
CA CYS A 85 -5.75 12.81 -18.61
C CYS A 85 -5.49 14.12 -19.37
N THR A 86 -6.54 14.93 -19.54
CA THR A 86 -6.49 16.27 -20.14
C THR A 86 -6.60 17.41 -19.13
N HIS A 87 -6.77 17.11 -17.84
CA HIS A 87 -7.01 18.08 -16.77
C HIS A 87 -5.89 19.12 -16.57
N GLY A 88 -6.24 20.35 -16.18
CA GLY A 88 -5.27 21.41 -15.87
C GLY A 88 -4.42 21.11 -14.63
N GLU A 89 -3.35 21.88 -14.43
CA GLU A 89 -2.44 21.70 -13.27
C GLU A 89 -3.18 21.80 -11.92
N ARG A 90 -4.13 22.73 -11.81
CA ARG A 90 -4.92 22.92 -10.59
C ARG A 90 -5.77 21.69 -10.25
N GLU A 91 -6.46 21.12 -11.23
CA GLU A 91 -7.29 19.92 -11.08
C GLU A 91 -6.46 18.65 -10.81
N ARG A 92 -5.23 18.63 -11.32
CA ARG A 92 -4.28 17.54 -11.06
C ARG A 92 -3.70 17.59 -9.66
N SER A 93 -3.54 18.79 -9.10
CA SER A 93 -3.00 19.02 -7.76
C SER A 93 -4.01 18.71 -6.64
N TRP A 94 -3.52 18.41 -5.43
CA TRP A 94 -4.36 18.23 -4.25
C TRP A 94 -3.70 18.76 -2.98
N LEU A 95 -4.52 19.02 -1.97
CA LEU A 95 -4.11 19.47 -0.64
C LEU A 95 -4.11 18.27 0.32
N THR A 96 -2.95 17.93 0.88
CA THR A 96 -2.79 16.82 1.84
C THR A 96 -1.64 17.11 2.81
N GLY A 97 -1.72 16.56 4.03
CA GLY A 97 -0.62 16.54 4.99
C GLY A 97 0.39 15.44 4.70
N TYR A 98 1.67 15.80 4.54
CA TYR A 98 2.77 14.86 4.33
C TYR A 98 3.86 15.01 5.40
N THR A 99 4.63 13.95 5.62
CA THR A 99 5.92 14.08 6.31
C THR A 99 6.93 14.72 5.38
N HIS A 100 7.85 15.53 5.91
CA HIS A 100 8.92 16.13 5.09
C HIS A 100 9.74 15.07 4.35
N VAL A 101 9.92 13.86 4.90
CA VAL A 101 10.71 12.80 4.27
C VAL A 101 10.06 12.28 2.99
N GLU A 102 8.73 12.05 2.99
CA GLU A 102 8.02 11.67 1.76
C GLU A 102 7.92 12.81 0.77
N LEU A 103 7.70 14.03 1.28
CA LEU A 103 7.59 15.21 0.43
C LEU A 103 8.90 15.46 -0.32
N ASN A 104 10.03 15.42 0.38
CA ASN A 104 11.37 15.57 -0.21
C ASN A 104 11.66 14.46 -1.22
N TYR A 105 11.36 13.22 -0.88
CA TYR A 105 11.52 12.08 -1.81
C TYR A 105 10.65 12.22 -3.07
N ALA A 106 9.47 12.83 -2.95
CA ALA A 106 8.62 13.14 -4.10
C ALA A 106 9.16 14.29 -4.96
N LEU A 107 9.72 15.34 -4.33
CA LEU A 107 10.35 16.47 -5.04
C LEU A 107 11.50 15.99 -5.95
N GLU A 108 12.34 15.07 -5.47
CA GLU A 108 13.39 14.41 -6.29
C GLU A 108 12.84 13.72 -7.54
N ARG A 109 11.58 13.31 -7.51
CA ARG A 109 10.89 12.56 -8.58
C ARG A 109 9.94 13.43 -9.39
N GLY A 110 10.15 14.75 -9.38
CA GLY A 110 9.48 15.70 -10.26
C GLY A 110 8.11 16.17 -9.78
N TYR A 111 7.75 15.89 -8.52
CA TYR A 111 6.62 16.57 -7.88
C TYR A 111 7.00 18.02 -7.61
N LYS A 112 5.97 18.88 -7.48
CA LYS A 112 6.14 20.28 -7.10
C LYS A 112 5.23 20.61 -5.93
N VAL A 113 5.71 21.36 -4.94
CA VAL A 113 4.84 22.02 -3.96
C VAL A 113 4.45 23.37 -4.54
N VAL A 114 3.17 23.57 -4.83
CA VAL A 114 2.68 24.82 -5.44
C VAL A 114 2.07 25.78 -4.43
N ASP A 115 1.73 25.29 -3.23
CA ASP A 115 1.14 26.09 -2.16
C ASP A 115 1.39 25.41 -0.80
N ILE A 116 1.50 26.21 0.27
CA ILE A 116 1.76 25.74 1.63
C ILE A 116 0.74 26.39 2.60
N TYR A 117 0.15 25.58 3.48
CA TYR A 117 -0.97 26.03 4.33
C TYR A 117 -0.59 26.02 5.80
N GLU A 118 0.09 24.97 6.25
CA GLU A 118 0.46 24.79 7.65
C GLU A 118 1.69 23.89 7.76
N VAL A 119 2.58 24.20 8.69
CA VAL A 119 3.75 23.37 8.99
C VAL A 119 3.84 23.14 10.48
N TRP A 120 3.95 21.88 10.88
CA TRP A 120 4.30 21.48 12.25
C TRP A 120 5.78 21.14 12.26
N ASN A 121 6.62 22.12 12.54
CA ASN A 121 8.06 21.98 12.51
C ASN A 121 8.59 21.47 13.86
N TYR A 122 9.45 20.45 13.85
CA TYR A 122 10.07 19.90 15.06
C TYR A 122 11.57 20.19 15.06
N GLU A 123 12.03 20.88 16.11
CA GLU A 123 13.45 21.18 16.30
C GLU A 123 14.24 19.94 16.72
N LYS A 124 13.65 19.08 17.56
CA LYS A 124 14.33 17.94 18.17
C LYS A 124 13.87 16.62 17.58
N TRP A 125 14.85 15.77 17.32
CA TRP A 125 14.70 14.49 16.62
C TRP A 125 15.61 13.45 17.27
N ASP A 126 15.08 12.25 17.53
CA ASP A 126 15.82 11.18 18.20
C ASP A 126 15.88 9.92 17.30
N PRO A 127 17.08 9.48 16.86
CA PRO A 127 17.29 8.24 16.10
C PRO A 127 17.23 6.96 16.94
N ASN A 128 17.20 7.08 18.27
CA ASN A 128 17.24 5.97 19.22
C ASN A 128 15.94 5.79 20.01
N LEU A 129 14.95 6.68 19.81
CA LEU A 129 13.69 6.72 20.56
C LEU A 129 13.03 5.35 20.76
N PHE A 130 13.00 4.53 19.71
CA PHE A 130 12.38 3.20 19.73
C PHE A 130 13.39 2.03 19.64
N ARG A 131 14.69 2.33 19.63
CA ARG A 131 15.72 1.30 19.37
C ARG A 131 15.69 0.21 20.42
N SER A 132 15.71 0.59 21.70
CA SER A 132 15.67 -0.37 22.82
C SER A 132 14.41 -1.24 22.76
N TYR A 133 13.23 -0.63 22.60
CA TYR A 133 11.96 -1.35 22.47
C TYR A 133 11.99 -2.38 21.33
N VAL A 134 12.42 -1.97 20.13
CA VAL A 134 12.49 -2.88 18.99
C VAL A 134 13.50 -3.99 19.24
N ASN A 135 14.69 -3.67 19.77
CA ASN A 135 15.71 -4.66 20.08
C ASN A 135 15.21 -5.71 21.08
N THR A 136 14.49 -5.31 22.13
CA THR A 136 13.90 -6.24 23.09
C THR A 136 12.97 -7.25 22.41
N PHE A 137 11.98 -6.78 21.63
CA PHE A 137 11.00 -7.71 21.04
C PHE A 137 11.54 -8.50 19.85
N ILE A 138 12.52 -7.96 19.10
CA ILE A 138 13.20 -8.73 18.05
C ILE A 138 14.10 -9.81 18.68
N GLY A 139 14.84 -9.50 19.75
CA GLY A 139 15.64 -10.49 20.48
C GLY A 139 14.78 -11.61 21.05
N LEU A 140 13.68 -11.27 21.75
CA LEU A 140 12.72 -12.27 22.26
C LEU A 140 12.11 -13.12 21.15
N LYS A 141 11.72 -12.49 20.04
CA LYS A 141 11.18 -13.19 18.87
C LYS A 141 12.21 -14.16 18.28
N GLN A 142 13.47 -13.76 18.23
CA GLN A 142 14.54 -14.57 17.64
C GLN A 142 14.87 -15.76 18.56
N GLN A 143 15.07 -15.52 19.85
CA GLN A 143 15.27 -16.58 20.85
C GLN A 143 14.14 -17.62 20.82
N ALA A 144 12.89 -17.17 20.77
CA ALA A 144 11.71 -18.05 20.70
C ALA A 144 11.54 -18.78 19.35
N SER A 145 12.38 -18.51 18.35
CA SER A 145 12.36 -19.23 17.07
C SER A 145 13.18 -20.52 17.10
N GLY A 146 13.98 -20.73 18.15
CA GLY A 146 14.98 -21.78 18.21
C GLY A 146 16.21 -21.48 17.36
N TRP A 147 17.14 -22.44 17.33
CA TRP A 147 18.36 -22.34 16.54
C TRP A 147 18.07 -22.44 15.04
N PRO A 148 18.68 -21.60 14.19
CA PRO A 148 18.57 -21.72 12.74
C PRO A 148 19.08 -23.06 12.20
N ASP A 149 18.58 -23.45 11.03
CA ASP A 149 19.11 -24.58 10.27
C ASP A 149 20.61 -24.37 9.99
N GLY A 150 21.45 -25.34 10.35
CA GLY A 150 22.91 -25.26 10.23
C GLY A 150 23.65 -24.92 11.53
N CYS A 151 22.96 -24.50 12.60
CA CYS A 151 23.59 -24.25 13.91
C CYS A 151 23.67 -25.53 14.78
N ALA A 152 24.38 -26.55 14.28
CA ALA A 152 24.46 -27.86 14.94
C ALA A 152 25.58 -27.96 15.98
N SER A 153 26.75 -27.38 15.70
CA SER A 153 27.90 -27.40 16.61
C SER A 153 27.92 -26.18 17.55
N GLU A 154 28.72 -26.26 18.62
CA GLU A 154 28.94 -25.12 19.53
C GLU A 154 29.60 -23.93 18.81
N MET A 155 30.47 -24.20 17.83
CA MET A 155 31.12 -23.17 17.02
C MET A 155 30.10 -22.44 16.14
N ASP A 156 29.23 -23.17 15.44
CA ASP A 156 28.18 -22.56 14.60
C ASP A 156 27.25 -21.66 15.43
N ARG A 157 26.92 -22.10 16.65
CA ARG A 157 26.09 -21.33 17.58
C ARG A 157 26.81 -20.07 18.04
N ALA A 158 28.10 -20.15 18.37
CA ALA A 158 28.90 -18.99 18.77
C ALA A 158 29.03 -17.97 17.61
N ASP A 159 29.29 -18.46 16.40
CA ASP A 159 29.39 -17.62 15.19
C ASP A 159 28.06 -16.93 14.88
N TYR A 160 26.94 -17.65 14.98
CA TYR A 160 25.62 -17.08 14.80
C TYR A 160 25.31 -15.97 15.82
N LEU A 161 25.64 -16.18 17.10
CA LEU A 161 25.43 -15.17 18.15
C LEU A 161 26.28 -13.92 17.90
N ALA A 162 27.56 -14.10 17.59
CA ALA A 162 28.49 -12.99 17.31
C ALA A 162 28.05 -12.20 16.07
N GLU A 163 27.62 -12.89 15.02
CA GLU A 163 27.11 -12.26 13.81
C GLU A 163 25.79 -11.52 14.05
N PHE A 164 24.86 -12.11 14.80
CA PHE A 164 23.59 -11.46 15.13
C PHE A 164 23.82 -10.20 15.98
N GLU A 165 24.74 -10.24 16.95
CA GLU A 165 25.12 -9.06 17.71
C GLU A 165 25.79 -8.00 16.82
N ARG A 166 26.70 -8.41 15.92
CA ARG A 166 27.39 -7.50 15.01
C ARG A 166 26.43 -6.79 14.05
N VAL A 167 25.45 -7.50 13.50
CA VAL A 167 24.51 -6.96 12.49
C VAL A 167 23.34 -6.24 13.14
N GLU A 168 22.74 -6.81 14.19
CA GLU A 168 21.53 -6.27 14.80
C GLU A 168 21.82 -5.40 16.03
N GLY A 169 22.99 -5.51 16.65
CA GLY A 169 23.27 -4.88 17.94
C GLY A 169 22.35 -5.42 19.05
N ILE A 170 22.01 -6.71 18.97
CA ILE A 170 21.14 -7.40 19.93
C ILE A 170 21.90 -8.61 20.48
N PHE A 171 22.12 -8.61 21.79
CA PHE A 171 22.64 -9.77 22.49
C PHE A 171 21.51 -10.81 22.68
N LEU A 172 21.74 -12.04 22.21
CA LEU A 172 20.83 -13.16 22.41
C LEU A 172 21.38 -14.05 23.52
N ASP A 173 20.50 -14.43 24.45
CA ASP A 173 20.83 -15.36 25.53
C ASP A 173 20.77 -16.81 25.02
N PRO A 174 21.91 -17.54 24.93
CA PRO A 174 21.96 -18.88 24.35
C PRO A 174 21.08 -19.89 25.10
N GLU A 175 20.92 -19.72 26.41
CA GLU A 175 20.11 -20.61 27.26
C GLU A 175 18.61 -20.45 27.01
N LYS A 176 18.20 -19.31 26.43
CA LYS A 176 16.80 -19.01 26.11
C LYS A 176 16.45 -19.25 24.65
N ILE A 177 17.39 -19.74 23.83
CA ILE A 177 17.13 -20.07 22.42
C ILE A 177 16.48 -21.44 22.36
N GLU A 178 15.15 -21.43 22.22
CA GLU A 178 14.32 -22.62 22.08
C GLU A 178 13.09 -22.33 21.22
N THR A 179 12.56 -23.36 20.56
CA THR A 179 11.35 -23.22 19.75
C THR A 179 10.14 -23.02 20.65
N ASN A 180 9.66 -21.78 20.75
CA ASN A 180 8.49 -21.42 21.54
C ASN A 180 7.50 -20.61 20.68
N PRO A 181 6.55 -21.28 20.00
CA PRO A 181 5.61 -20.62 19.10
C PRO A 181 4.75 -19.55 19.78
N GLY A 182 4.36 -19.77 21.05
CA GLY A 182 3.53 -18.83 21.82
C GLY A 182 4.27 -17.54 22.14
N LEU A 183 5.48 -17.64 22.71
CA LEU A 183 6.31 -16.49 23.01
C LEU A 183 6.69 -15.72 21.73
N ARG A 184 7.05 -16.45 20.67
CA ARG A 184 7.33 -15.87 19.36
C ARG A 184 6.15 -15.04 18.83
N MET A 185 4.94 -15.56 18.95
CA MET A 185 3.72 -14.87 18.54
C MET A 185 3.52 -13.58 19.35
N ILE A 186 3.66 -13.64 20.68
CA ILE A 186 3.50 -12.47 21.56
C ILE A 186 4.56 -11.41 21.26
N ALA A 187 5.83 -11.81 21.14
CA ALA A 187 6.92 -10.89 20.83
C ALA A 187 6.70 -10.19 19.47
N LYS A 188 6.30 -10.94 18.43
CA LYS A 188 5.94 -10.38 17.13
C LYS A 188 4.75 -9.42 17.22
N LEU A 189 3.71 -9.77 17.99
CA LEU A 189 2.54 -8.93 18.17
C LEU A 189 2.91 -7.61 18.84
N LEU A 190 3.70 -7.63 19.90
CA LEU A 190 4.13 -6.42 20.62
C LEU A 190 5.00 -5.54 19.73
N ALA A 191 5.97 -6.11 19.01
CA ALA A 191 6.78 -5.37 18.03
C ALA A 191 5.92 -4.62 16.98
N ASN A 192 4.84 -5.24 16.52
CA ASN A 192 3.98 -4.69 15.47
C ASN A 192 2.85 -3.77 15.99
N SER A 193 2.47 -3.88 17.28
CA SER A 193 1.29 -3.16 17.81
C SER A 193 1.59 -1.73 18.26
N LEU A 194 2.85 -1.42 18.60
CA LEU A 194 3.23 -0.13 19.17
C LEU A 194 2.81 1.04 18.28
N TRP A 195 3.21 1.06 17.01
CA TRP A 195 2.88 2.18 16.12
C TRP A 195 1.37 2.32 15.89
N GLY A 196 0.63 1.20 15.87
CA GLY A 196 -0.82 1.20 15.76
C GLY A 196 -1.50 1.83 16.98
N LYS A 197 -0.92 1.62 18.17
CA LYS A 197 -1.37 2.27 19.41
C LYS A 197 -1.16 3.79 19.37
N LEU A 198 -0.03 4.25 18.81
CA LEU A 198 0.25 5.67 18.62
C LEU A 198 -0.76 6.34 17.66
N ALA A 199 -1.35 5.59 16.73
CA ALA A 199 -2.38 6.06 15.79
C ALA A 199 -3.81 5.64 16.18
N GLN A 200 -4.05 5.27 17.44
CA GLN A 200 -5.36 4.79 17.86
C GLN A 200 -6.43 5.86 17.60
N ARG A 201 -7.45 5.50 16.81
CA ARG A 201 -8.59 6.39 16.54
C ARG A 201 -9.34 6.70 17.83
N VAL A 202 -9.74 7.96 17.95
CA VAL A 202 -10.68 8.44 18.98
C VAL A 202 -12.12 8.20 18.52
N CYS A 203 -13.08 8.32 19.43
CA CYS A 203 -14.51 8.17 19.15
C CYS A 203 -14.93 6.78 18.67
N GLY A 204 -14.31 5.72 19.22
CA GLY A 204 -14.80 4.36 19.00
C GLY A 204 -16.19 4.16 19.59
N THR A 205 -16.96 3.25 19.00
CA THR A 205 -18.19 2.77 19.63
C THR A 205 -17.82 1.90 20.83
N GLU A 206 -18.44 2.19 21.97
CA GLU A 206 -18.25 1.47 23.23
C GLU A 206 -19.56 0.78 23.63
N VAL A 207 -19.44 -0.38 24.28
CA VAL A 207 -20.57 -1.04 24.92
C VAL A 207 -20.47 -0.77 26.41
N ARG A 208 -21.48 -0.13 26.99
CA ARG A 208 -21.65 0.08 28.42
C ARG A 208 -22.83 -0.73 28.92
N TYR A 209 -22.83 -1.03 30.21
CA TYR A 209 -23.92 -1.73 30.87
C TYR A 209 -24.48 -0.83 31.98
N ALA A 210 -25.79 -0.62 31.96
CA ALA A 210 -26.51 0.04 33.03
C ALA A 210 -27.28 -1.04 33.81
N LYS A 211 -27.12 -1.07 35.14
CA LYS A 211 -27.79 -2.04 36.02
C LYS A 211 -29.05 -1.49 36.68
N THR A 212 -29.24 -0.18 36.60
CA THR A 212 -30.38 0.52 37.18
C THR A 212 -30.97 1.52 36.18
N PRO A 213 -32.26 1.88 36.31
CA PRO A 213 -32.84 2.95 35.50
C PRO A 213 -32.08 4.27 35.60
N ALA A 214 -31.53 4.59 36.78
CA ALA A 214 -30.75 5.81 36.98
C ALA A 214 -29.46 5.82 36.16
N GLU A 215 -28.72 4.70 36.14
CA GLU A 215 -27.52 4.55 35.28
C GLU A 215 -27.88 4.64 33.79
N PHE A 216 -29.02 4.08 33.39
CA PHE A 216 -29.50 4.16 32.01
C PHE A 216 -29.84 5.61 31.61
N HIS A 217 -30.61 6.32 32.44
CA HIS A 217 -30.94 7.73 32.22
C HIS A 217 -29.71 8.62 32.19
N GLN A 218 -28.71 8.37 33.06
CA GLN A 218 -27.43 9.07 32.99
C GLN A 218 -26.74 8.91 31.63
N LEU A 219 -26.77 7.72 31.03
CA LEU A 219 -26.21 7.50 29.69
C LEU A 219 -27.05 8.16 28.59
N LEU A 220 -28.37 8.23 28.75
CA LEU A 220 -29.26 8.85 27.77
C LEU A 220 -29.14 10.38 27.76
N GLU A 221 -28.95 10.97 28.92
CA GLU A 221 -28.92 12.42 29.14
C GLU A 221 -27.50 13.02 29.10
N ASP A 222 -26.45 12.20 29.09
CA ASP A 222 -25.06 12.68 29.02
C ASP A 222 -24.82 13.45 27.70
N PRO A 223 -24.57 14.77 27.76
CA PRO A 223 -24.45 15.60 26.56
C PRO A 223 -23.17 15.30 25.77
N THR A 224 -22.22 14.55 26.34
CA THR A 224 -20.91 14.24 25.75
C THR A 224 -20.90 12.96 24.92
N ILE A 225 -21.97 12.16 24.99
CA ILE A 225 -22.10 10.89 24.27
C ILE A 225 -23.36 10.86 23.40
N ASP A 226 -23.30 10.08 22.33
CA ASP A 226 -24.44 9.64 21.55
C ASP A 226 -24.83 8.24 22.00
N MET A 227 -26.08 8.06 22.43
CA MET A 227 -26.67 6.73 22.56
C MET A 227 -27.07 6.22 21.17
N LEU A 228 -26.39 5.18 20.69
CA LEU A 228 -26.58 4.64 19.33
C LEU A 228 -27.59 3.51 19.29
N ASP A 229 -27.60 2.67 20.31
CA ASP A 229 -28.49 1.49 20.43
C ASP A 229 -28.56 1.09 21.92
N PHE A 230 -29.64 0.45 22.33
CA PHE A 230 -29.72 -0.21 23.62
C PHE A 230 -30.59 -1.47 23.55
N ASP A 231 -30.35 -2.40 24.46
CA ASP A 231 -31.12 -3.64 24.56
C ASP A 231 -31.25 -4.05 26.03
N HIS A 232 -32.47 -4.39 26.45
CA HIS A 232 -32.76 -4.92 27.78
C HIS A 232 -32.32 -6.40 27.81
N VAL A 233 -31.16 -6.67 28.39
CA VAL A 233 -30.58 -8.02 28.46
C VAL A 233 -31.29 -8.85 29.53
N SER A 234 -31.61 -8.23 30.66
CA SER A 234 -32.45 -8.78 31.73
C SER A 234 -33.19 -7.65 32.46
N GLU A 235 -34.03 -8.00 33.44
CA GLU A 235 -34.74 -7.02 34.29
C GLU A 235 -33.81 -6.03 35.02
N HIS A 236 -32.52 -6.39 35.17
CA HIS A 236 -31.54 -5.60 35.92
C HIS A 236 -30.31 -5.24 35.09
N LEU A 237 -30.38 -5.34 33.76
CA LEU A 237 -29.22 -5.09 32.92
C LEU A 237 -29.59 -4.61 31.51
N ASP A 238 -29.20 -3.38 31.22
CA ASP A 238 -29.32 -2.76 29.92
C ASP A 238 -27.96 -2.67 29.26
N ARG A 239 -27.85 -3.23 28.06
CA ARG A 239 -26.66 -3.07 27.21
C ARG A 239 -26.85 -1.82 26.36
N CYS A 240 -26.03 -0.81 26.58
CA CYS A 240 -26.04 0.45 25.85
C CYS A 240 -24.84 0.54 24.92
N VAL A 241 -25.08 0.78 23.64
CA VAL A 241 -24.05 1.09 22.65
C VAL A 241 -23.95 2.60 22.56
N VAL A 242 -22.81 3.13 22.99
CA VAL A 242 -22.58 4.58 23.05
C VAL A 242 -21.38 4.95 22.21
N ARG A 243 -21.32 6.21 21.81
CA ARG A 243 -20.14 6.78 21.15
C ARG A 243 -19.91 8.17 21.70
N LYS A 244 -18.67 8.48 22.05
CA LYS A 244 -18.34 9.84 22.49
C LYS A 244 -18.46 10.80 21.30
N LYS A 245 -19.14 11.93 21.51
CA LYS A 245 -19.26 12.95 20.47
C LYS A 245 -17.89 13.55 20.15
N PRO A 246 -17.59 13.89 18.89
CA PRO A 246 -16.26 14.32 18.46
C PRO A 246 -15.71 15.51 19.24
N GLU A 247 -16.55 16.45 19.65
CA GLU A 247 -16.16 17.68 20.35
C GLU A 247 -15.63 17.39 21.77
N PHE A 248 -16.06 16.27 22.36
CA PHE A 248 -15.68 15.86 23.71
C PHE A 248 -14.67 14.72 23.72
N ALA A 249 -14.29 14.21 22.54
CA ALA A 249 -13.35 13.13 22.41
C ALA A 249 -11.92 13.59 22.72
N LYS A 250 -11.28 12.89 23.66
CA LYS A 250 -9.87 13.10 23.99
C LYS A 250 -9.07 11.91 23.49
N ALA A 251 -7.95 12.19 22.84
CA ALA A 251 -7.00 11.14 22.49
C ALA A 251 -6.43 10.48 23.76
N PRO A 252 -6.16 9.16 23.73
CA PRO A 252 -5.39 8.53 24.79
C PRO A 252 -4.04 9.25 24.98
N ASN A 253 -3.52 9.31 26.20
CA ASN A 253 -2.21 9.91 26.49
C ASN A 253 -1.05 9.23 25.72
N THR A 254 -1.26 8.02 25.23
CA THR A 254 -0.31 7.26 24.41
C THR A 254 -0.38 7.59 22.91
N ASN A 255 -1.34 8.41 22.47
CA ASN A 255 -1.51 8.78 21.07
C ASN A 255 -0.42 9.77 20.64
N CYS A 256 0.24 9.48 19.51
CA CYS A 256 1.20 10.37 18.89
C CYS A 256 1.11 10.21 17.36
N LEU A 257 0.12 10.87 16.75
CA LEU A 257 -0.10 10.84 15.31
C LEU A 257 1.13 11.21 14.47
N PRO A 258 1.94 12.25 14.81
CA PRO A 258 3.12 12.58 14.04
C PRO A 258 4.10 11.41 13.94
N VAL A 259 4.45 10.79 15.08
CA VAL A 259 5.34 9.63 15.09
C VAL A 259 4.77 8.48 14.25
N ALA A 260 3.47 8.17 14.39
CA ALA A 260 2.85 7.11 13.61
C ALA A 260 2.86 7.40 12.10
N ALA A 261 2.65 8.66 11.70
CA ALA A 261 2.76 9.09 10.31
C ALA A 261 4.19 8.85 9.78
N TYR A 262 5.22 9.16 10.56
CA TYR A 262 6.62 8.85 10.22
C TYR A 262 6.91 7.37 10.11
N VAL A 263 6.37 6.52 10.99
CA VAL A 263 6.54 5.07 10.89
C VAL A 263 6.06 4.58 9.52
N THR A 264 4.85 4.98 9.11
CA THR A 264 4.30 4.55 7.81
C THR A 264 5.01 5.19 6.62
N SER A 265 5.48 6.43 6.76
CA SER A 265 6.25 7.15 5.74
C SER A 265 7.58 6.44 5.46
N TYR A 266 8.35 6.17 6.52
CA TYR A 266 9.59 5.43 6.39
C TYR A 266 9.38 4.02 5.84
N ALA A 267 8.30 3.33 6.22
CA ALA A 267 7.99 2.01 5.67
C ALA A 267 7.70 2.06 4.17
N ARG A 268 6.92 3.06 3.71
CA ARG A 268 6.63 3.25 2.27
C ARG A 268 7.88 3.58 1.48
N LEU A 269 8.73 4.49 1.97
CA LEU A 269 9.99 4.84 1.31
C LEU A 269 10.95 3.65 1.27
N HIS A 270 11.05 2.88 2.35
CA HIS A 270 11.86 1.65 2.41
C HIS A 270 11.39 0.60 1.40
N LEU A 271 10.08 0.41 1.24
CA LEU A 271 9.53 -0.45 0.19
C LEU A 271 9.84 0.11 -1.21
N TYR A 272 9.76 1.43 -1.37
CA TYR A 272 10.03 2.09 -2.64
C TYR A 272 11.51 1.94 -3.07
N GLU A 273 12.46 2.00 -2.13
CA GLU A 273 13.88 1.71 -2.40
C GLU A 273 14.05 0.32 -3.07
N TYR A 274 13.32 -0.70 -2.63
CA TYR A 274 13.33 -2.02 -3.26
C TYR A 274 12.62 -2.06 -4.63
N ILE A 275 11.56 -1.27 -4.81
CA ILE A 275 10.91 -1.10 -6.13
C ILE A 275 11.89 -0.46 -7.12
N GLU A 276 12.70 0.50 -6.68
CA GLU A 276 13.75 1.10 -7.50
C GLU A 276 14.85 0.09 -7.85
N GLN A 277 15.25 -0.77 -6.91
CA GLN A 277 16.18 -1.86 -7.22
C GLN A 277 15.64 -2.81 -8.29
N VAL A 278 14.34 -3.17 -8.24
CA VAL A 278 13.69 -3.96 -9.30
C VAL A 278 13.85 -3.27 -10.65
N HIS A 279 13.65 -1.96 -10.72
CA HIS A 279 13.83 -1.21 -11.95
C HIS A 279 15.29 -1.18 -12.41
N GLN A 280 16.24 -0.95 -11.50
CA GLN A 280 17.68 -0.89 -11.79
C GLN A 280 18.23 -2.18 -12.38
N ILE A 281 17.75 -3.35 -11.94
CA ILE A 281 18.13 -4.66 -12.50
C ILE A 281 17.39 -4.99 -13.81
N GLY A 282 16.57 -4.06 -14.33
CA GLY A 282 15.76 -4.25 -15.53
C GLY A 282 14.57 -5.20 -15.33
N GLY A 283 14.10 -5.34 -14.09
CA GLY A 283 12.90 -6.10 -13.75
C GLY A 283 11.61 -5.30 -13.93
N VAL A 284 10.49 -6.01 -13.91
CA VAL A 284 9.13 -5.42 -14.01
C VAL A 284 8.37 -5.73 -12.73
N LEU A 285 7.95 -4.70 -12.00
CA LEU A 285 7.12 -4.84 -10.81
C LEU A 285 5.72 -5.34 -11.22
N LEU A 286 5.26 -6.42 -10.59
CA LEU A 286 3.91 -6.97 -10.77
C LEU A 286 2.96 -6.53 -9.66
N TYR A 287 3.44 -6.53 -8.41
CA TYR A 287 2.62 -6.25 -7.24
C TYR A 287 3.46 -5.80 -6.06
N CYS A 288 2.87 -5.00 -5.17
CA CYS A 288 3.43 -4.71 -3.86
C CYS A 288 2.32 -4.56 -2.80
N ASP A 289 2.59 -4.99 -1.57
CA ASP A 289 1.70 -4.77 -0.43
C ASP A 289 2.52 -4.63 0.85
N THR A 290 2.49 -3.43 1.43
CA THR A 290 3.03 -3.04 2.74
C THR A 290 4.55 -3.24 2.92
N ASP A 291 5.04 -4.47 2.82
CA ASP A 291 6.40 -4.93 3.06
C ASP A 291 6.83 -6.04 2.08
N SER A 292 6.05 -6.29 1.03
CA SER A 292 6.30 -7.32 0.02
C SER A 292 6.28 -6.75 -1.40
N ILE A 293 7.08 -7.35 -2.29
CA ILE A 293 7.08 -7.09 -3.73
C ILE A 293 7.05 -8.41 -4.51
N ILE A 294 6.38 -8.41 -5.65
CA ILE A 294 6.41 -9.48 -6.65
C ILE A 294 6.84 -8.85 -7.96
N TYR A 295 7.86 -9.40 -8.61
CA TYR A 295 8.42 -8.85 -9.83
C TYR A 295 8.88 -9.93 -10.80
N VAL A 296 8.95 -9.58 -12.08
CA VAL A 296 9.60 -10.36 -13.13
C VAL A 296 11.04 -9.91 -13.26
N GLY A 297 11.99 -10.85 -13.26
CA GLY A 297 13.40 -10.58 -13.50
C GLY A 297 13.99 -11.55 -14.52
N LYS A 298 15.12 -11.18 -15.13
CA LYS A 298 15.84 -12.06 -16.07
C LYS A 298 16.28 -13.34 -15.36
N ARG A 299 16.11 -14.49 -16.03
CA ARG A 299 16.62 -15.77 -15.54
C ARG A 299 18.14 -15.68 -15.43
N ASN A 300 18.67 -16.00 -14.24
CA ASN A 300 20.09 -15.87 -13.88
C ASN A 300 20.64 -14.43 -13.94
N GLY A 301 19.77 -13.41 -13.96
CA GLY A 301 20.17 -12.01 -13.83
C GLY A 301 20.44 -11.60 -12.39
N GLN A 302 20.84 -10.33 -12.22
CA GLN A 302 20.87 -9.69 -10.91
C GLN A 302 19.47 -9.74 -10.26
N ARG A 303 19.45 -9.76 -8.93
CA ARG A 303 18.25 -9.81 -8.11
C ARG A 303 18.27 -8.65 -7.14
N VAL A 304 17.08 -8.31 -6.64
CA VAL A 304 16.93 -7.41 -5.50
C VAL A 304 17.71 -7.98 -4.31
N SER A 305 18.32 -7.12 -3.49
CA SER A 305 19.09 -7.58 -2.33
C SER A 305 18.20 -8.35 -1.35
N GLU A 306 18.61 -9.57 -1.00
CA GLU A 306 17.91 -10.46 -0.07
C GLU A 306 18.68 -10.56 1.26
N GLY A 307 18.00 -10.90 2.34
CA GLY A 307 18.65 -11.19 3.61
C GLY A 307 17.71 -11.60 4.74
N GLU A 308 18.29 -12.02 5.86
CA GLU A 308 17.59 -12.61 7.01
C GLU A 308 17.41 -11.65 8.19
N TYR A 309 18.02 -10.45 8.11
CA TYR A 309 18.03 -9.46 9.18
C TYR A 309 16.88 -8.45 9.07
N LEU A 310 16.64 -7.71 10.14
CA LEU A 310 15.55 -6.77 10.27
C LEU A 310 15.60 -5.69 9.17
N GLY A 311 14.52 -5.61 8.40
CA GLY A 311 14.38 -4.63 7.31
C GLY A 311 14.90 -5.12 5.97
N GLN A 312 15.50 -6.31 5.90
CA GLN A 312 15.89 -6.94 4.63
C GLN A 312 14.73 -7.70 4.00
N MET A 313 14.76 -7.86 2.67
CA MET A 313 13.79 -8.65 1.93
C MET A 313 14.12 -10.13 2.05
N LYS A 314 13.28 -10.88 2.76
CA LYS A 314 13.38 -12.34 2.81
C LYS A 314 12.59 -12.96 1.66
N ARG A 315 13.20 -13.93 0.98
CA ARG A 315 12.49 -14.71 -0.04
C ARG A 315 11.52 -15.68 0.64
N GLU A 316 10.22 -15.53 0.37
CA GLU A 316 9.18 -16.34 1.04
C GLU A 316 9.28 -17.84 0.72
N VAL A 317 9.56 -18.20 -0.53
CA VAL A 317 9.62 -19.60 -0.97
C VAL A 317 10.89 -19.84 -1.81
N PRO A 318 12.05 -20.03 -1.17
CA PRO A 318 13.35 -20.05 -1.86
C PRO A 318 13.53 -21.23 -2.81
N SER A 319 12.90 -22.37 -2.53
CA SER A 319 12.97 -23.58 -3.34
C SER A 319 12.05 -23.56 -4.56
N ARG A 320 11.23 -22.53 -4.77
CA ARG A 320 10.19 -22.53 -5.81
C ARG A 320 10.29 -21.35 -6.76
N ARG A 321 9.81 -21.57 -7.98
CA ARG A 321 9.78 -20.59 -9.06
C ARG A 321 8.35 -20.35 -9.50
N ILE A 322 7.94 -19.07 -9.49
CA ILE A 322 6.65 -18.65 -10.04
C ILE A 322 6.69 -18.80 -11.57
N LEU A 323 5.67 -19.48 -12.12
CA LEU A 323 5.45 -19.65 -13.55
C LEU A 323 4.46 -18.63 -14.09
N GLU A 324 3.42 -18.35 -13.32
CA GLU A 324 2.32 -17.50 -13.75
C GLU A 324 1.80 -16.69 -12.57
N PHE A 325 1.48 -15.43 -12.82
CA PHE A 325 0.91 -14.51 -11.84
C PHE A 325 -0.33 -13.85 -12.43
N ILE A 326 -1.38 -13.72 -11.64
CA ILE A 326 -2.60 -13.01 -12.02
C ILE A 326 -3.10 -12.16 -10.85
N ALA A 327 -3.50 -10.93 -11.13
CA ALA A 327 -4.08 -10.03 -10.14
C ALA A 327 -5.42 -9.47 -10.62
N GLY A 328 -6.44 -9.59 -9.78
CA GLY A 328 -7.74 -8.96 -9.98
C GLY A 328 -7.89 -7.63 -9.24
N GLY A 329 -6.89 -7.24 -8.44
CA GLY A 329 -6.89 -5.99 -7.68
C GLY A 329 -6.04 -6.04 -6.41
N PRO A 330 -6.03 -4.95 -5.61
CA PRO A 330 -5.35 -4.92 -4.32
C PRO A 330 -5.86 -6.03 -3.39
N LYS A 331 -4.93 -6.83 -2.85
CA LYS A 331 -5.21 -7.99 -1.98
C LYS A 331 -6.11 -9.05 -2.64
N ASN A 332 -6.04 -9.13 -3.96
CA ASN A 332 -6.76 -10.09 -4.79
C ASN A 332 -5.85 -10.56 -5.93
N TYR A 333 -5.01 -11.56 -5.66
CA TYR A 333 -4.06 -12.12 -6.63
C TYR A 333 -3.85 -13.63 -6.42
N GLY A 334 -3.30 -14.29 -7.43
CA GLY A 334 -2.87 -15.68 -7.37
C GLY A 334 -1.61 -15.91 -8.19
N TYR A 335 -0.87 -16.96 -7.85
CA TYR A 335 0.29 -17.38 -8.62
C TYR A 335 0.44 -18.90 -8.64
N ARG A 336 0.92 -19.40 -9.77
CA ARG A 336 1.35 -20.79 -9.95
C ARG A 336 2.85 -20.88 -9.85
N HIS A 337 3.34 -21.93 -9.21
CA HIS A 337 4.76 -22.13 -8.97
C HIS A 337 5.15 -23.61 -8.95
N VAL A 338 6.37 -23.89 -9.35
CA VAL A 338 6.98 -25.23 -9.38
C VAL A 338 8.22 -25.27 -8.50
N ASP A 339 8.70 -26.46 -8.17
CA ASP A 339 10.04 -26.62 -7.64
C ASP A 339 11.08 -26.03 -8.61
N ALA A 340 11.99 -25.21 -8.09
CA ALA A 340 12.93 -24.45 -8.91
C ALA A 340 14.00 -25.33 -9.56
N SER A 341 14.32 -26.47 -8.94
CA SER A 341 15.39 -27.38 -9.38
C SER A 341 14.89 -28.40 -10.40
N THR A 342 13.75 -29.04 -10.12
CA THR A 342 13.17 -30.10 -10.95
C THR A 342 12.21 -29.57 -12.00
N GLY A 343 11.59 -28.40 -11.76
CA GLY A 343 10.47 -27.91 -12.56
C GLY A 343 9.18 -28.71 -12.38
N LEU A 344 9.14 -29.65 -11.44
CA LEU A 344 8.00 -30.50 -11.11
C LEU A 344 7.26 -29.97 -9.87
N ASP A 345 6.25 -30.72 -9.41
CA ASP A 345 5.39 -30.36 -8.26
C ASP A 345 4.75 -28.98 -8.49
N GLU A 346 3.81 -28.91 -9.43
CA GLU A 346 3.12 -27.64 -9.69
C GLU A 346 2.06 -27.38 -8.62
N ARG A 347 2.07 -26.16 -8.06
CA ARG A 347 1.10 -25.69 -7.07
C ARG A 347 0.61 -24.30 -7.41
N ALA A 348 -0.54 -23.94 -6.85
CA ALA A 348 -1.11 -22.61 -6.99
C ALA A 348 -1.54 -22.05 -5.63
N GLU A 349 -1.26 -20.78 -5.42
CA GLU A 349 -1.69 -20.03 -4.25
C GLU A 349 -2.62 -18.88 -4.65
N LEU A 350 -3.57 -18.58 -3.76
CA LEU A 350 -4.53 -17.49 -3.90
C LEU A 350 -4.54 -16.64 -2.64
N LYS A 351 -4.54 -15.32 -2.83
CA LYS A 351 -4.70 -14.32 -1.79
C LYS A 351 -5.91 -13.47 -2.15
N ILE A 352 -7.06 -13.83 -1.57
CA ILE A 352 -8.35 -13.16 -1.81
C ILE A 352 -8.88 -12.62 -0.50
N ARG A 353 -8.93 -11.30 -0.37
CA ARG A 353 -9.47 -10.66 0.83
C ARG A 353 -10.94 -10.98 1.02
N SER A 354 -11.35 -11.20 2.27
CA SER A 354 -12.74 -11.33 2.70
C SER A 354 -13.45 -12.64 2.32
N PHE A 355 -12.76 -13.64 1.76
CA PHE A 355 -13.31 -14.97 1.51
C PHE A 355 -12.67 -16.00 2.44
N PRO A 356 -13.45 -16.94 3.01
CA PRO A 356 -12.87 -18.06 3.73
C PRO A 356 -12.23 -19.02 2.72
N LEU A 357 -10.94 -19.31 2.93
CA LEU A 357 -10.18 -20.27 2.13
C LEU A 357 -10.46 -21.71 2.60
N SER A 358 -11.74 -22.10 2.63
CA SER A 358 -12.15 -23.48 2.90
C SER A 358 -11.93 -24.35 1.66
N TYR A 359 -11.88 -25.67 1.85
CA TYR A 359 -11.77 -26.61 0.73
C TYR A 359 -12.91 -26.44 -0.30
N ALA A 360 -14.16 -26.30 0.18
CA ALA A 360 -15.31 -26.05 -0.68
C ALA A 360 -15.21 -24.71 -1.44
N THR A 361 -14.75 -23.64 -0.78
CA THR A 361 -14.47 -22.37 -1.48
C THR A 361 -13.39 -22.55 -2.53
N HIS A 362 -12.31 -23.29 -2.23
CA HIS A 362 -11.22 -23.55 -3.16
C HIS A 362 -11.64 -24.36 -4.39
N GLN A 363 -12.60 -25.28 -4.26
CA GLN A 363 -13.14 -26.00 -5.42
C GLN A 363 -13.83 -25.05 -6.41
N LEU A 364 -14.57 -24.06 -5.91
CA LEU A 364 -15.27 -23.06 -6.72
C LEU A 364 -14.35 -21.93 -7.19
N LEU A 365 -13.49 -21.44 -6.31
CA LEU A 365 -12.61 -20.30 -6.48
C LEU A 365 -11.15 -20.77 -6.35
N ASN A 366 -10.65 -21.33 -7.45
CA ASN A 366 -9.26 -21.74 -7.66
C ASN A 366 -8.53 -20.81 -8.64
N PHE A 367 -7.22 -21.02 -8.81
CA PHE A 367 -6.38 -20.20 -9.69
C PHE A 367 -6.92 -20.09 -11.11
N ASN A 368 -7.38 -21.20 -11.70
CA ASN A 368 -7.90 -21.22 -13.07
C ASN A 368 -9.20 -20.42 -13.18
N THR A 369 -10.13 -20.59 -12.24
CA THR A 369 -11.38 -19.81 -12.21
C THR A 369 -11.13 -18.32 -11.98
N MET A 370 -10.19 -17.95 -11.09
CA MET A 370 -9.79 -16.56 -10.89
C MET A 370 -9.18 -15.98 -12.17
N LYS A 371 -8.25 -16.71 -12.80
CA LYS A 371 -7.62 -16.32 -14.05
C LYS A 371 -8.67 -16.07 -15.14
N GLN A 372 -9.58 -17.01 -15.34
CA GLN A 372 -10.70 -16.87 -16.29
C GLN A 372 -11.52 -15.61 -16.01
N LEU A 373 -11.87 -15.33 -14.76
CA LEU A 373 -12.62 -14.13 -14.42
C LEU A 373 -11.84 -12.83 -14.68
N VAL A 374 -10.56 -12.79 -14.30
CA VAL A 374 -9.71 -11.61 -14.54
C VAL A 374 -9.54 -11.37 -16.04
N LEU A 375 -9.27 -12.42 -16.83
CA LEU A 375 -9.16 -12.32 -18.28
C LEU A 375 -10.49 -11.89 -18.91
N ASN A 376 -11.61 -12.54 -18.57
CA ASN A 376 -12.91 -12.18 -19.13
C ASN A 376 -13.33 -10.74 -18.79
N GLN A 377 -12.88 -10.22 -17.64
CA GLN A 377 -13.25 -8.87 -17.20
C GLN A 377 -12.31 -7.78 -17.73
N PHE A 378 -11.01 -8.05 -17.87
CA PHE A 378 -10.01 -7.02 -18.16
C PHE A 378 -9.21 -7.25 -19.45
N ASN A 379 -9.22 -8.46 -20.02
CA ASN A 379 -8.54 -8.76 -21.28
C ASN A 379 -9.43 -8.39 -22.47
N VAL A 380 -9.52 -7.09 -22.74
CA VAL A 380 -10.28 -6.51 -23.85
C VAL A 380 -9.37 -6.33 -25.07
N ASP A 381 -9.85 -6.75 -26.26
CA ASP A 381 -9.17 -6.51 -27.53
C ASP A 381 -9.27 -5.02 -27.92
N GLY A 382 -8.15 -4.41 -28.32
CA GLY A 382 -8.07 -3.00 -28.75
C GLY A 382 -6.63 -2.55 -28.96
N ALA A 383 -6.42 -1.43 -29.66
CA ALA A 383 -5.09 -0.81 -29.75
C ALA A 383 -4.63 -0.39 -28.34
N VAL A 384 -3.32 -0.33 -28.07
CA VAL A 384 -2.73 0.09 -26.77
C VAL A 384 -3.17 1.52 -26.33
N ASP A 385 -3.93 2.23 -27.17
CA ASP A 385 -4.53 3.54 -26.96
C ASP A 385 -6.05 3.56 -26.75
N ASP A 386 -6.73 2.45 -26.99
CA ASP A 386 -8.19 2.42 -26.93
C ASP A 386 -8.66 2.51 -25.49
N THR A 387 -9.53 3.50 -25.24
CA THR A 387 -10.18 3.71 -23.96
C THR A 387 -11.17 2.58 -23.69
N ILE A 388 -11.06 1.92 -22.54
CA ILE A 388 -12.20 1.17 -22.00
C ILE A 388 -13.28 2.21 -21.71
N ALA A 389 -14.42 2.13 -22.41
CA ALA A 389 -15.50 3.11 -22.28
C ALA A 389 -15.91 3.24 -20.80
N ASP A 390 -16.18 4.47 -20.35
CA ASP A 390 -16.57 4.78 -18.96
C ASP A 390 -17.87 4.03 -18.53
N GLU A 391 -18.60 3.47 -19.49
CA GLU A 391 -19.86 2.72 -19.32
C GLU A 391 -19.73 1.19 -19.49
N VAL A 392 -18.53 0.60 -19.46
CA VAL A 392 -18.43 -0.86 -19.32
C VAL A 392 -18.82 -1.23 -17.89
N PHE A 393 -20.12 -1.25 -17.62
CA PHE A 393 -20.70 -2.07 -16.57
C PHE A 393 -20.16 -3.48 -16.80
N PHE A 394 -19.25 -3.92 -15.93
CA PHE A 394 -18.66 -5.25 -15.97
C PHE A 394 -19.78 -6.29 -15.77
N VAL A 395 -20.41 -6.71 -16.88
CA VAL A 395 -21.26 -7.90 -16.94
C VAL A 395 -20.33 -9.11 -16.98
N GLY A 396 -19.51 -9.25 -15.93
CA GLY A 396 -18.61 -10.38 -15.75
C GLY A 396 -19.32 -11.49 -14.98
N ASN A 397 -19.05 -12.73 -15.35
CA ASN A 397 -19.38 -13.89 -14.53
C ASN A 397 -18.89 -13.66 -13.09
N SER A 398 -19.69 -14.04 -12.10
CA SER A 398 -19.31 -13.96 -10.69
C SER A 398 -19.40 -15.33 -10.06
N ILE A 399 -18.56 -15.59 -9.07
CA ILE A 399 -18.60 -16.86 -8.33
C ILE A 399 -19.26 -16.59 -6.98
N GLY A 400 -20.45 -17.16 -6.79
CA GLY A 400 -21.15 -17.16 -5.52
C GLY A 400 -20.55 -18.22 -4.59
N VAL A 401 -19.98 -17.78 -3.47
CA VAL A 401 -19.47 -18.67 -2.42
C VAL A 401 -20.40 -18.57 -1.22
N GLN A 402 -20.94 -19.71 -0.78
CA GLN A 402 -21.67 -19.82 0.46
C GLN A 402 -20.77 -20.39 1.56
N PHE A 403 -20.83 -19.80 2.76
CA PHE A 403 -20.05 -20.27 3.89
C PHE A 403 -20.74 -19.94 5.22
N PRO A 404 -20.53 -20.75 6.28
CA PRO A 404 -21.02 -20.43 7.62
C PRO A 404 -20.37 -19.15 8.15
N GLN A 405 -21.18 -18.21 8.61
CA GLN A 405 -20.73 -16.99 9.26
C GLN A 405 -21.36 -16.89 10.65
N ILE A 406 -20.52 -16.58 11.65
CA ILE A 406 -20.99 -16.28 13.00
C ILE A 406 -21.61 -14.88 12.99
N GLY A 407 -22.91 -14.82 13.24
CA GLY A 407 -23.65 -13.62 13.57
C GLY A 407 -23.75 -13.44 15.08
N ARG A 408 -24.00 -12.20 15.51
CA ARG A 408 -24.28 -11.85 16.90
C ARG A 408 -25.58 -11.06 16.95
N THR A 409 -26.53 -11.49 17.78
CA THR A 409 -27.76 -10.74 18.01
C THR A 409 -27.49 -9.48 18.85
N ARG A 410 -28.48 -8.58 18.97
CA ARG A 410 -28.37 -7.41 19.87
C ARG A 410 -28.11 -7.81 21.33
N ARG A 411 -28.67 -8.95 21.75
CA ARG A 411 -28.45 -9.60 23.06
C ARG A 411 -27.13 -10.34 23.19
N SER A 412 -26.21 -10.17 22.24
CA SER A 412 -24.92 -10.83 22.22
C SER A 412 -24.95 -12.36 22.10
N GLN A 413 -26.09 -12.94 21.72
CA GLN A 413 -26.17 -14.36 21.44
C GLN A 413 -25.50 -14.65 20.10
N LEU A 414 -24.65 -15.66 20.09
CA LEU A 414 -23.98 -16.11 18.88
C LEU A 414 -24.88 -17.09 18.14
N TYR A 415 -24.99 -16.92 16.83
CA TYR A 415 -25.68 -17.86 15.95
C TYR A 415 -24.86 -18.04 14.68
N THR A 416 -25.01 -19.19 14.04
CA THR A 416 -24.40 -19.47 12.75
C THR A 416 -25.46 -19.37 11.68
N HIS A 417 -25.19 -18.61 10.62
CA HIS A 417 -26.04 -18.55 9.43
C HIS A 417 -25.19 -18.74 8.18
N LEU A 418 -25.82 -19.15 7.08
CA LEU A 418 -25.13 -19.30 5.81
C LEU A 418 -25.06 -17.94 5.10
N ALA A 419 -23.86 -17.38 5.02
CA ALA A 419 -23.61 -16.14 4.27
C ALA A 419 -23.25 -16.48 2.82
N ARG A 420 -23.70 -15.65 1.87
CA ARG A 420 -23.32 -15.72 0.46
C ARG A 420 -22.49 -14.48 0.10
N LYS A 421 -21.31 -14.69 -0.50
CA LYS A 421 -20.51 -13.61 -1.11
C LYS A 421 -20.29 -13.88 -2.58
N GLU A 422 -20.32 -12.83 -3.38
CA GLU A 422 -20.01 -12.92 -4.81
C GLU A 422 -18.59 -12.43 -5.04
N TYR A 423 -17.76 -13.29 -5.62
CA TYR A 423 -16.43 -12.92 -6.07
C TYR A 423 -16.50 -12.28 -7.45
N ARG A 424 -15.92 -11.08 -7.57
CA ARG A 424 -15.69 -10.37 -8.83
C ARG A 424 -14.32 -9.68 -8.77
N PRO A 425 -13.47 -9.80 -9.81
CA PRO A 425 -12.29 -8.97 -9.95
C PRO A 425 -12.64 -7.48 -9.85
N CYS A 426 -11.82 -6.71 -9.13
CA CYS A 426 -12.10 -5.30 -8.85
C CYS A 426 -10.81 -4.51 -8.73
N TYR A 427 -10.54 -3.69 -9.74
CA TYR A 427 -9.38 -2.82 -9.80
C TYR A 427 -9.83 -1.35 -9.87
N GLU A 428 -9.84 -0.68 -8.72
CA GLU A 428 -10.31 0.72 -8.58
C GLU A 428 -9.18 1.73 -8.33
N LYS A 429 -7.92 1.30 -8.46
CA LYS A 429 -6.75 2.09 -8.05
C LYS A 429 -5.86 2.56 -9.19
N GLY A 430 -6.35 2.50 -10.42
CA GLY A 430 -5.65 2.97 -11.60
C GLY A 430 -6.48 2.81 -12.87
N ARG A 431 -5.80 2.97 -13.99
CA ARG A 431 -6.29 2.75 -15.34
C ARG A 431 -5.86 1.37 -15.81
N ILE A 432 -6.77 0.65 -16.46
CA ILE A 432 -6.46 -0.61 -17.14
C ILE A 432 -6.32 -0.29 -18.64
N MET A 433 -5.23 -0.75 -19.24
CA MET A 433 -4.94 -0.62 -20.66
C MET A 433 -5.28 -1.92 -21.39
N PRO A 434 -5.54 -1.88 -22.71
CA PRO A 434 -5.58 -3.08 -23.54
C PRO A 434 -4.30 -3.91 -23.37
N GLY A 435 -4.45 -5.22 -23.18
CA GLY A 435 -3.34 -6.10 -22.76
C GLY A 435 -3.14 -6.20 -21.24
N MET A 436 -4.04 -5.63 -20.42
CA MET A 436 -4.06 -5.67 -18.96
C MET A 436 -2.89 -4.96 -18.25
N GLU A 437 -2.13 -4.14 -18.96
CA GLU A 437 -1.19 -3.23 -18.32
C GLU A 437 -1.96 -2.22 -17.45
N THR A 438 -1.35 -1.81 -16.34
CA THR A 438 -1.99 -0.83 -15.44
C THR A 438 -1.16 0.44 -15.35
N LEU A 439 -1.86 1.58 -15.37
CA LEU A 439 -1.26 2.90 -15.20
C LEU A 439 -1.90 3.64 -14.03
N PRO A 440 -1.18 4.52 -13.34
CA PRO A 440 -1.81 5.37 -12.33
C PRO A 440 -2.80 6.34 -12.98
N PHE A 441 -3.83 6.72 -12.23
CA PHE A 441 -4.74 7.80 -12.66
C PHE A 441 -3.95 9.07 -12.97
N GLY A 442 -4.25 9.72 -14.10
CA GLY A 442 -3.56 10.96 -14.47
C GLY A 442 -2.29 10.79 -15.30
N HIS A 443 -1.84 9.56 -15.56
CA HIS A 443 -0.67 9.31 -16.42
C HIS A 443 -0.86 9.92 -17.81
N ARG A 444 0.14 10.67 -18.28
CA ARG A 444 0.21 11.28 -19.62
C ARG A 444 1.39 10.70 -20.40
N ARG A 445 1.15 10.34 -21.66
CA ARG A 445 2.21 9.84 -22.56
C ARG A 445 3.25 10.93 -22.84
N ASN A 446 4.49 10.48 -22.97
CA ASN A 446 5.61 11.35 -23.31
C ASN A 446 5.58 11.64 -24.83
N ASN A 447 5.31 12.89 -25.23
CA ASN A 447 5.23 13.26 -26.66
C ASN A 447 6.57 13.17 -27.43
N ILE A 448 7.67 12.81 -26.76
CA ILE A 448 9.02 12.83 -27.32
C ILE A 448 9.24 11.74 -28.39
N ALA A 449 8.50 10.62 -28.35
CA ALA A 449 8.63 9.55 -29.36
C ALA A 449 7.98 9.88 -30.71
N SER A 450 7.10 10.89 -30.79
CA SER A 450 6.34 11.21 -32.01
C SER A 450 7.08 12.10 -33.02
N VAL A 451 8.21 12.71 -32.62
CA VAL A 451 8.99 13.61 -33.49
C VAL A 451 9.96 12.83 -34.39
N GLY A 452 10.42 11.65 -33.96
CA GLY A 452 11.35 10.80 -34.73
C GLY A 452 10.71 10.04 -35.90
N GLN A 453 9.40 9.74 -35.84
CA GLN A 453 8.70 9.00 -36.90
C GLN A 453 8.11 9.89 -38.00
N ARG A 454 7.92 11.20 -37.77
CA ARG A 454 7.40 12.12 -38.80
C ARG A 454 8.44 12.58 -39.83
N LEU A 455 9.73 12.31 -39.61
CA LEU A 455 10.81 12.68 -40.55
C LEU A 455 11.22 11.55 -41.53
N GLN A 456 10.64 10.35 -41.42
CA GLN A 456 10.92 9.25 -42.36
C GLN A 456 9.82 8.99 -43.42
N GLN A 457 8.71 9.73 -43.40
CA GLN A 457 7.61 9.58 -44.38
C GLN A 457 7.50 10.74 -45.40
N LYS A 458 8.63 11.28 -45.87
CA LYS A 458 8.65 12.10 -47.09
C LYS A 458 9.78 11.69 -48.02
N ARG A 459 9.54 10.60 -48.76
CA ARG A 459 10.10 10.40 -50.11
C ARG A 459 8.92 10.18 -51.06
N PRO A 460 8.71 11.03 -52.08
CA PRO A 460 7.73 10.73 -53.11
C PRO A 460 8.33 9.72 -54.10
N ASN A 461 7.59 8.64 -54.35
CA ASN A 461 7.81 7.73 -55.47
C ASN A 461 7.57 8.48 -56.80
N THR A 462 8.58 8.55 -57.64
CA THR A 462 8.43 8.89 -59.06
C THR A 462 8.82 7.68 -59.90
N THR A 463 7.81 6.95 -60.38
CA THR A 463 7.92 6.01 -61.49
C THR A 463 6.79 6.33 -62.47
N THR A 464 7.16 7.00 -63.56
CA THR A 464 6.31 7.19 -64.74
C THR A 464 7.01 6.52 -65.91
N THR A 465 6.39 5.48 -66.46
CA THR A 465 6.76 4.82 -67.72
C THR A 465 6.00 5.49 -68.87
N PRO A 466 6.59 5.66 -70.07
CA PRO A 466 6.00 6.46 -71.15
C PRO A 466 5.10 5.65 -72.10
N PRO A 467 4.22 6.29 -72.90
CA PRO A 467 3.37 5.58 -73.84
C PRO A 467 4.07 5.36 -75.19
N HIS A 468 3.87 4.16 -75.75
CA HIS A 468 4.21 3.80 -77.13
C HIS A 468 3.32 4.55 -78.12
N GLN A 469 3.93 5.25 -79.08
CA GLN A 469 3.26 5.71 -80.31
C GLN A 469 3.48 4.69 -81.42
N THR A 470 2.37 4.18 -81.98
CA THR A 470 2.33 3.52 -83.29
C THR A 470 1.95 4.56 -84.35
N GLN A 471 2.86 4.79 -85.30
CA GLN A 471 2.54 5.40 -86.59
C GLN A 471 1.94 4.33 -87.50
N ASP A 472 0.97 4.73 -88.34
CA ASP A 472 0.84 4.23 -89.71
C ASP A 472 0.01 5.22 -90.56
N PRO A 473 0.16 5.19 -91.90
CA PRO A 473 0.17 6.38 -92.73
C PRO A 473 -1.14 6.60 -93.53
N VAL A 474 -1.37 7.87 -93.92
CA VAL A 474 -1.70 8.39 -95.28
C VAL A 474 -2.02 9.87 -95.15
#